data_AF-A0A451CNK3-F1
#
_entry.id   AF-A0A451CNK3-F1
#
_cell.length_a   1.000
_cell.length_b   1.000
_cell.length_c   1.000
_cell.angle_alpha   90.00
_cell.angle_beta   90.00
_cell.angle_gamma   90.00
#
_symmetry.space_group_name_H-M   'P 1'
#
loop_
_entity.id
_entity.type
_entity.pdbx_description
1 polymer ?
#
loop_
_entity_poly.entity_id
_entity_poly.type
_entity_poly.pdbx_seq_one_letter_code
_entity_poly.pdbx_strand_id
1 'polypeptide(L)'
;MVTMNHHGVNHMLALEPRFMYDGAAVAAATAATADASASSDGANDSSEADQQDATQQENAQDQGQNNTEDGGSDALVSAARELAFIDSSVEDAQTLTEGLAEGVEVIELDADRDGVEAIAEELAQRSDIEAIHILSHGSSGEVSLGEARLNAGSLAQYSDELITWGNALTESGDILFYGCDVAEGSAGQAFIGAVAEATGADVAASDDKTGAPDRGGDWTLEYQTGKVETAVIDGGDYRWLLDDIYLTNGQFEDGMVAGTDNPIG
;
A
#
# COMPACT_ATOMS: atom_id res chain seq x y z
N MET A 1 -26.05 11.09 -71.41
CA MET A 1 -26.12 9.91 -70.53
C MET A 1 -26.32 10.40 -69.11
N VAL A 2 -27.14 9.70 -68.34
CA VAL A 2 -28.03 10.18 -67.26
C VAL A 2 -27.34 10.47 -65.90
N THR A 3 -27.89 11.50 -65.24
CA THR A 3 -28.01 11.90 -63.82
C THR A 3 -27.67 10.92 -62.66
N MET A 4 -27.07 11.51 -61.60
CA MET A 4 -27.08 11.26 -60.13
C MET A 4 -27.68 9.96 -59.55
N ASN A 5 -27.03 9.38 -58.52
CA ASN A 5 -27.48 9.56 -57.12
C ASN A 5 -26.58 8.90 -56.03
N HIS A 6 -26.68 9.52 -54.85
CA HIS A 6 -26.24 9.17 -53.49
C HIS A 6 -26.23 7.68 -53.11
N HIS A 7 -25.50 7.32 -52.04
CA HIS A 7 -26.08 6.82 -50.77
C HIS A 7 -25.05 6.95 -49.64
N GLY A 8 -25.31 7.87 -48.71
CA GLY A 8 -24.75 7.80 -47.36
C GLY A 8 -25.50 6.74 -46.56
N VAL A 9 -24.79 6.01 -45.71
CA VAL A 9 -25.40 5.10 -44.74
C VAL A 9 -25.01 5.60 -43.35
N ASN A 10 -25.97 6.23 -42.68
CA ASN A 10 -25.91 6.50 -41.25
C ASN A 10 -26.10 5.17 -40.51
N HIS A 11 -25.08 4.71 -39.79
CA HIS A 11 -25.23 3.60 -38.85
C HIS A 11 -25.96 4.11 -37.60
N MET A 12 -27.25 3.78 -37.49
CA MET A 12 -27.98 3.92 -36.24
C MET A 12 -27.55 2.80 -35.29
N LEU A 13 -26.81 3.16 -34.24
CA LEU A 13 -26.51 2.28 -33.11
C LEU A 13 -27.81 2.07 -32.30
N ALA A 14 -28.28 0.83 -32.21
CA ALA A 14 -29.31 0.44 -31.27
C ALA A 14 -28.70 0.35 -29.87
N LEU A 15 -29.34 0.95 -28.87
CA LEU A 15 -28.93 0.86 -27.46
C LEU A 15 -29.36 -0.49 -26.88
N GLU A 16 -28.50 -1.09 -26.05
CA GLU A 16 -28.76 -2.33 -25.33
C GLU A 16 -29.85 -2.17 -24.26
N PRO A 17 -30.67 -3.21 -24.01
CA PRO A 17 -31.73 -3.15 -23.02
C PRO A 17 -31.18 -3.13 -21.59
N ARG A 18 -31.61 -2.13 -20.80
CA ARG A 18 -31.42 -2.12 -19.34
C ARG A 18 -32.48 -3.00 -18.68
N PHE A 19 -32.07 -4.07 -18.02
CA PHE A 19 -32.94 -4.78 -17.08
C PHE A 19 -33.09 -3.94 -15.81
N MET A 20 -34.31 -3.50 -15.54
CA MET A 20 -34.70 -2.80 -14.32
C MET A 20 -35.04 -3.86 -13.26
N TYR A 21 -34.29 -3.90 -12.15
CA TYR A 21 -34.55 -4.80 -11.04
C TYR A 21 -35.54 -4.12 -10.08
N ASP A 22 -36.77 -4.61 -10.01
CA ASP A 22 -37.80 -4.15 -9.08
C ASP A 22 -37.70 -4.96 -7.78
N GLY A 23 -37.11 -4.36 -6.75
CA GLY A 23 -36.95 -4.94 -5.43
C GLY A 23 -38.16 -4.66 -4.54
N ALA A 24 -39.28 -5.35 -4.77
CA ALA A 24 -40.39 -5.38 -3.84
C ALA A 24 -40.19 -6.49 -2.79
N ALA A 25 -39.75 -6.11 -1.59
CA ALA A 25 -39.65 -7.00 -0.44
C ALA A 25 -41.05 -7.28 0.14
N VAL A 26 -41.44 -8.55 0.22
CA VAL A 26 -42.63 -8.99 0.98
C VAL A 26 -42.20 -10.10 1.92
N ALA A 27 -42.03 -9.77 3.20
CA ALA A 27 -41.95 -10.75 4.26
C ALA A 27 -43.38 -11.18 4.63
N ALA A 28 -43.70 -12.44 4.36
CA ALA A 28 -44.94 -13.06 4.82
C ALA A 28 -44.61 -14.44 5.41
N ALA A 29 -44.52 -14.51 6.73
CA ALA A 29 -44.58 -15.75 7.48
C ALA A 29 -45.85 -15.72 8.35
N THR A 30 -46.78 -16.61 8.04
CA THR A 30 -47.90 -17.05 8.90
C THR A 30 -47.86 -18.60 8.84
N ALA A 31 -48.21 -19.41 9.84
CA ALA A 31 -49.13 -19.25 10.95
C ALA A 31 -48.86 -20.30 12.05
N ALA A 32 -49.25 -20.01 13.29
CA ALA A 32 -49.96 -20.97 14.16
C ALA A 32 -50.71 -20.22 15.28
N THR A 33 -51.90 -20.71 15.58
CA THR A 33 -53.05 -20.06 16.23
C THR A 33 -53.21 -20.36 17.73
N ALA A 34 -54.14 -19.60 18.37
CA ALA A 34 -54.79 -19.72 19.69
C ALA A 34 -54.20 -18.80 20.77
N ASP A 35 -54.93 -18.04 21.60
CA ASP A 35 -56.35 -17.99 22.00
C ASP A 35 -56.65 -16.60 22.64
N ALA A 36 -57.93 -16.25 22.78
CA ALA A 36 -58.53 -14.99 23.25
C ALA A 36 -58.04 -14.50 24.65
N SER A 37 -58.10 -13.21 25.04
CA SER A 37 -59.32 -12.48 25.39
C SER A 37 -59.06 -11.02 25.84
N ALA A 38 -59.96 -10.12 25.42
CA ALA A 38 -60.53 -8.96 26.13
C ALA A 38 -59.66 -7.77 26.63
N SER A 39 -59.69 -6.70 25.82
CA SER A 39 -60.15 -5.33 26.10
C SER A 39 -60.06 -4.72 27.51
N SER A 40 -59.42 -3.55 27.61
CA SER A 40 -60.06 -2.37 28.23
C SER A 40 -59.57 -1.08 27.56
N ASP A 41 -60.56 -0.26 27.24
CA ASP A 41 -60.56 1.06 26.62
C ASP A 41 -60.35 2.15 27.70
N GLY A 42 -59.81 3.31 27.32
CA GLY A 42 -59.63 4.42 28.25
C GLY A 42 -58.74 5.55 27.74
N ALA A 43 -59.28 6.37 26.83
CA ALA A 43 -58.74 7.67 26.46
C ALA A 43 -58.97 8.72 27.57
N ASN A 44 -57.97 9.59 27.80
CA ASN A 44 -58.14 10.92 28.43
C ASN A 44 -56.92 11.76 28.03
N ASP A 45 -57.04 12.69 27.08
CA ASP A 45 -57.47 14.09 27.21
C ASP A 45 -56.31 15.05 27.54
N SER A 46 -56.32 16.09 26.71
CA SER A 46 -55.41 17.19 26.43
C SER A 46 -55.16 18.17 27.58
N SER A 47 -53.97 18.79 27.58
CA SER A 47 -53.81 20.26 27.69
C SER A 47 -52.35 20.69 27.48
N GLU A 48 -52.16 21.66 26.61
CA GLU A 48 -50.91 22.37 26.35
C GLU A 48 -50.77 23.65 27.20
N ALA A 49 -49.51 24.02 27.44
CA ALA A 49 -48.92 25.37 27.51
C ALA A 49 -49.19 26.33 28.71
N ASP A 50 -48.05 26.74 29.30
CA ASP A 50 -47.50 28.13 29.31
C ASP A 50 -47.17 28.77 30.69
N GLN A 51 -45.85 28.85 30.94
CA GLN A 51 -45.05 30.05 31.26
C GLN A 51 -45.08 30.82 32.62
N GLN A 52 -43.85 31.23 32.98
CA GLN A 52 -43.33 32.34 33.84
C GLN A 52 -43.24 32.14 35.37
N ASP A 53 -42.03 32.24 35.95
CA ASP A 53 -41.45 33.52 36.43
C ASP A 53 -40.10 33.28 37.16
N ALA A 54 -39.21 34.27 37.09
CA ALA A 54 -37.83 34.27 37.60
C ALA A 54 -37.71 34.96 38.98
N THR A 55 -36.65 34.67 39.74
CA THR A 55 -35.60 35.65 40.19
C THR A 55 -34.78 35.18 41.42
N GLN A 56 -33.44 35.22 41.24
CA GLN A 56 -32.37 35.75 42.13
C GLN A 56 -32.09 35.04 43.50
N GLN A 57 -30.88 34.90 44.04
CA GLN A 57 -29.57 35.53 43.83
C GLN A 57 -28.45 34.75 44.58
N GLU A 58 -27.26 34.70 43.95
CA GLU A 58 -25.87 34.77 44.48
C GLU A 58 -25.32 33.84 45.60
N ASN A 59 -24.24 33.12 45.27
CA ASN A 59 -22.92 33.45 45.83
C ASN A 59 -21.79 33.08 44.84
N ALA A 60 -20.82 33.99 44.68
CA ALA A 60 -19.73 33.94 43.71
C ALA A 60 -18.36 33.75 44.40
N GLN A 61 -17.35 33.50 43.56
CA GLN A 61 -15.90 33.61 43.74
C GLN A 61 -15.14 32.32 44.11
N ASP A 62 -14.52 31.71 43.11
CA ASP A 62 -13.06 31.79 42.97
C ASP A 62 -12.65 31.56 41.50
N GLN A 63 -12.11 32.61 40.87
CA GLN A 63 -11.40 32.53 39.60
C GLN A 63 -9.97 32.99 39.85
N GLY A 64 -9.03 32.09 39.59
CA GLY A 64 -7.61 32.39 39.46
C GLY A 64 -7.08 31.72 38.20
N GLN A 65 -7.36 32.33 37.03
CA GLN A 65 -6.61 32.06 35.81
C GLN A 65 -5.22 32.69 35.95
N ASN A 66 -4.17 31.88 35.76
CA ASN A 66 -2.95 32.36 35.13
C ASN A 66 -2.37 31.22 34.30
N ASN A 67 -2.41 31.42 32.99
CA ASN A 67 -1.67 30.63 32.01
C ASN A 67 -0.18 30.76 32.32
N THR A 68 0.52 29.64 32.36
CA THR A 68 1.87 29.56 31.83
C THR A 68 1.91 28.30 31.00
N GLU A 69 2.19 28.52 29.73
CA GLU A 69 2.32 27.53 28.69
C GLU A 69 3.43 26.55 29.09
N ASP A 70 3.05 25.33 29.41
CA ASP A 70 3.91 24.17 29.19
C ASP A 70 3.15 23.26 28.25
N GLY A 71 3.28 23.59 26.96
CA GLY A 71 3.02 22.66 25.89
C GLY A 71 4.03 21.54 25.99
N GLY A 72 3.80 20.63 26.93
CA GLY A 72 4.33 19.29 26.92
C GLY A 72 3.73 18.58 25.71
N SER A 73 4.27 18.88 24.53
CA SER A 73 4.40 17.92 23.45
C SER A 73 5.22 16.76 23.99
N ASP A 74 4.56 15.93 24.78
CA ASP A 74 4.68 14.50 24.66
C ASP A 74 3.87 14.22 23.37
N ALA A 75 4.39 14.39 22.15
CA ALA A 75 5.55 13.66 21.66
C ALA A 75 5.72 12.32 22.40
N LEU A 76 4.59 11.64 22.64
CA LEU A 76 4.51 10.23 22.32
C LEU A 76 5.27 10.12 21.01
N VAL A 77 6.47 9.54 21.10
CA VAL A 77 7.34 9.26 19.97
C VAL A 77 6.41 8.95 18.80
N SER A 78 6.36 9.82 17.80
CA SER A 78 5.59 9.50 16.61
C SER A 78 6.23 8.21 16.13
N ALA A 79 5.57 7.08 16.38
CA ALA A 79 5.99 5.82 15.81
C ALA A 79 6.08 6.13 14.32
N ALA A 80 7.23 5.80 13.72
CA ALA A 80 7.38 5.94 12.29
C ALA A 80 6.17 5.25 11.65
N ARG A 81 5.42 6.00 10.86
CA ARG A 81 4.23 5.47 10.20
C ARG A 81 4.61 4.76 8.91
N GLU A 82 5.87 4.87 8.52
CA GLU A 82 6.46 4.21 7.36
C GLU A 82 7.61 3.32 7.82
N LEU A 83 7.66 2.10 7.31
CA LEU A 83 8.72 1.13 7.56
C LEU A 83 9.47 0.85 6.27
N ALA A 84 10.79 0.85 6.32
CA ALA A 84 11.64 0.38 5.23
C ALA A 84 12.35 -0.92 5.62
N PHE A 85 11.97 -2.00 4.96
CA PHE A 85 12.67 -3.26 5.02
C PHE A 85 13.76 -3.29 3.95
N ILE A 86 15.01 -3.42 4.36
CA ILE A 86 16.16 -3.45 3.44
C ILE A 86 16.80 -4.83 3.53
N ASP A 87 16.82 -5.54 2.40
CA ASP A 87 17.52 -6.81 2.29
C ASP A 87 19.03 -6.62 2.36
N SER A 88 19.69 -7.24 3.34
CA SER A 88 21.14 -7.14 3.54
C SER A 88 21.98 -7.77 2.41
N SER A 89 21.36 -8.51 1.49
CA SER A 89 22.03 -9.05 0.30
C SER A 89 22.33 -8.00 -0.78
N VAL A 90 21.64 -6.85 -0.78
CA VAL A 90 21.90 -5.79 -1.77
C VAL A 90 23.22 -5.07 -1.50
N GLU A 91 23.90 -4.65 -2.56
CA GLU A 91 25.19 -3.98 -2.44
C GLU A 91 25.11 -2.68 -1.64
N ASP A 92 25.91 -2.56 -0.58
CA ASP A 92 26.01 -1.32 0.19
C ASP A 92 24.67 -0.86 0.79
N ALA A 93 23.90 -1.82 1.34
CA ALA A 93 22.65 -1.60 2.07
C ALA A 93 22.75 -0.53 3.18
N GLN A 94 23.94 -0.32 3.74
CA GLN A 94 24.20 0.75 4.70
C GLN A 94 23.94 2.14 4.10
N THR A 95 24.35 2.39 2.85
CA THR A 95 24.10 3.67 2.17
C THR A 95 22.60 3.90 1.96
N LEU A 96 21.81 2.85 1.70
CA LEU A 96 20.34 2.95 1.66
C LEU A 96 19.78 3.35 3.02
N THR A 97 20.22 2.67 4.08
CA THR A 97 19.80 2.95 5.46
C THR A 97 20.09 4.41 5.86
N GLU A 98 21.27 4.93 5.50
CA GLU A 98 21.68 6.30 5.82
C GLU A 98 21.00 7.36 4.94
N GLY A 99 20.51 6.98 3.76
CA GLY A 99 19.87 7.87 2.79
C GLY A 99 18.37 8.09 3.01
N LEU A 100 17.71 7.30 3.86
CA LEU A 100 16.27 7.39 4.08
C LEU A 100 15.88 8.65 4.85
N ALA A 101 14.69 9.17 4.54
CA ALA A 101 14.16 10.37 5.15
C ALA A 101 13.89 10.19 6.65
N GLU A 102 13.97 11.29 7.40
CA GLU A 102 13.53 11.30 8.80
C GLU A 102 12.05 10.89 8.88
N GLY A 103 11.73 9.94 9.77
CA GLY A 103 10.36 9.44 9.97
C GLY A 103 10.07 8.08 9.34
N VAL A 104 11.01 7.53 8.56
CA VAL A 104 10.99 6.12 8.12
C VAL A 104 11.80 5.28 9.09
N GLU A 105 11.20 4.25 9.69
CA GLU A 105 11.92 3.29 10.53
C GLU A 105 12.50 2.18 9.65
N VAL A 106 13.81 1.98 9.75
CA VAL A 106 14.54 1.01 8.93
C VAL A 106 14.68 -0.31 9.69
N ILE A 107 14.36 -1.40 9.01
CA ILE A 107 14.49 -2.77 9.50
C ILE A 107 15.32 -3.53 8.47
N GLU A 108 16.49 -4.02 8.88
CA GLU A 108 17.33 -4.85 8.01
C GLU A 108 16.78 -6.29 7.97
N LEU A 109 16.65 -6.86 6.78
CA LEU A 109 16.34 -8.28 6.59
C LEU A 109 17.66 -9.05 6.46
N ASP A 110 17.79 -10.06 7.31
CA ASP A 110 18.92 -10.99 7.27
C ASP A 110 18.84 -11.84 6.00
N ALA A 111 19.91 -11.81 5.18
CA ALA A 111 19.99 -12.52 3.92
C ALA A 111 19.88 -14.06 4.08
N ASP A 112 20.19 -14.59 5.27
CA ASP A 112 20.14 -16.03 5.59
C ASP A 112 18.79 -16.45 6.23
N ARG A 113 17.78 -15.58 6.22
CA ARG A 113 16.43 -15.88 6.73
C ARG A 113 15.38 -15.80 5.63
N ASP A 114 14.23 -16.43 5.86
CA ASP A 114 13.03 -16.16 5.08
C ASP A 114 12.56 -14.73 5.38
N GLY A 115 12.78 -13.82 4.43
CA GLY A 115 12.44 -12.42 4.58
C GLY A 115 10.94 -12.16 4.56
N VAL A 116 10.14 -13.04 3.93
CA VAL A 116 8.68 -12.87 3.92
C VAL A 116 8.11 -13.11 5.32
N GLU A 117 8.56 -14.19 5.96
CA GLU A 117 8.24 -14.50 7.36
C GLU A 117 8.77 -13.41 8.30
N ALA A 118 10.01 -12.94 8.11
CA ALA A 118 10.60 -11.90 8.97
C ALA A 118 9.82 -10.58 8.92
N ILE A 119 9.39 -10.13 7.74
CA ILE A 119 8.52 -8.95 7.61
C ILE A 119 7.20 -9.19 8.36
N ALA A 120 6.58 -10.37 8.22
CA ALA A 120 5.34 -10.67 8.92
C ALA A 120 5.51 -10.69 10.45
N GLU A 121 6.61 -11.23 10.96
CA GLU A 121 6.95 -11.22 12.40
C GLU A 121 7.03 -9.78 12.96
N GLU A 122 7.67 -8.88 12.23
CA GLU A 122 7.79 -7.46 12.59
C GLU A 122 6.44 -6.73 12.51
N LEU A 123 5.65 -7.01 11.48
CA LEU A 123 4.35 -6.37 11.26
C LEU A 123 3.26 -6.89 12.20
N ALA A 124 3.36 -8.13 12.68
CA ALA A 124 2.38 -8.73 13.61
C ALA A 124 2.23 -7.97 14.93
N GLN A 125 3.21 -7.13 15.29
CA GLN A 125 3.18 -6.30 16.51
C GLN A 125 2.90 -4.83 16.24
N ARG A 126 2.51 -4.49 15.00
CA ARG A 126 2.32 -3.12 14.54
C ARG A 126 0.91 -2.93 13.97
N SER A 127 0.48 -1.69 13.93
CA SER A 127 -0.78 -1.25 13.32
C SER A 127 -0.64 0.18 12.84
N ASP A 128 -1.59 0.61 12.04
CA ASP A 128 -1.70 2.00 11.57
C ASP A 128 -0.48 2.49 10.77
N ILE A 129 0.18 1.55 10.06
CA ILE A 129 1.29 1.82 9.15
C ILE A 129 0.72 2.43 7.85
N GLU A 130 1.28 3.57 7.46
CA GLU A 130 0.96 4.29 6.23
C GLU A 130 1.71 3.71 5.02
N ALA A 131 2.95 3.24 5.20
CA ALA A 131 3.69 2.60 4.11
C ALA A 131 4.65 1.50 4.56
N ILE A 132 4.78 0.48 3.70
CA ILE A 132 5.82 -0.53 3.77
C ILE A 132 6.69 -0.40 2.51
N HIS A 133 7.94 0.03 2.69
CA HIS A 133 8.96 0.05 1.65
C HIS A 133 9.78 -1.22 1.74
N ILE A 134 10.00 -1.90 0.63
CA ILE A 134 10.78 -3.14 0.56
C ILE A 134 11.88 -2.94 -0.48
N LEU A 135 13.12 -2.84 -0.04
CA LEU A 135 14.30 -2.62 -0.86
C LEU A 135 15.09 -3.91 -0.94
N SER A 136 15.09 -4.55 -2.11
CA SER A 136 15.75 -5.83 -2.30
C SER A 136 16.05 -6.11 -3.77
N HIS A 137 16.65 -7.26 -4.06
CA HIS A 137 16.80 -7.72 -5.44
C HIS A 137 15.46 -8.12 -6.06
N GLY A 138 15.31 -7.86 -7.36
CA GLY A 138 14.10 -8.17 -8.12
C GLY A 138 14.37 -8.79 -9.49
N SER A 139 13.32 -9.40 -10.04
CA SER A 139 13.20 -9.71 -11.47
C SER A 139 11.73 -9.78 -11.87
N SER A 140 11.41 -9.88 -13.17
CA SER A 140 10.03 -9.94 -13.67
C SER A 140 9.15 -10.96 -12.92
N GLY A 141 8.21 -10.44 -12.11
CA GLY A 141 7.25 -11.23 -11.34
C GLY A 141 7.78 -11.86 -10.06
N GLU A 142 8.89 -11.34 -9.53
CA GLU A 142 9.54 -11.90 -8.34
C GLU A 142 10.34 -10.85 -7.55
N VAL A 143 10.29 -10.99 -6.23
CA VAL A 143 11.13 -10.26 -5.28
C VAL A 143 11.91 -11.26 -4.44
N SER A 144 13.22 -11.06 -4.30
CA SER A 144 14.08 -11.80 -3.38
C SER A 144 14.07 -11.13 -2.02
N LEU A 145 13.83 -11.88 -0.95
CA LEU A 145 13.78 -11.39 0.44
C LEU A 145 14.52 -12.37 1.34
N GLY A 146 15.82 -12.14 1.53
CA GLY A 146 16.75 -13.11 2.09
C GLY A 146 16.75 -14.42 1.31
N GLU A 147 16.46 -15.54 1.97
CA GLU A 147 16.33 -16.85 1.32
C GLU A 147 15.00 -17.01 0.55
N ALA A 148 14.02 -16.15 0.81
CA ALA A 148 12.69 -16.25 0.21
C ALA A 148 12.66 -15.67 -1.21
N ARG A 149 11.89 -16.32 -2.08
CA ARG A 149 11.48 -15.76 -3.37
C ARG A 149 9.96 -15.60 -3.38
N LEU A 150 9.49 -14.37 -3.30
CA LEU A 150 8.08 -14.05 -3.38
C LEU A 150 7.70 -13.84 -4.85
N ASN A 151 6.90 -14.75 -5.40
CA ASN A 151 6.46 -14.76 -6.79
C ASN A 151 5.08 -15.46 -6.89
N ALA A 152 4.51 -15.50 -8.09
CA ALA A 152 3.20 -16.12 -8.31
C ALA A 152 3.10 -17.60 -7.87
N GLY A 153 4.21 -18.33 -7.85
CA GLY A 153 4.28 -19.72 -7.40
C GLY A 153 4.33 -19.89 -5.88
N SER A 154 4.81 -18.88 -5.15
CA SER A 154 4.94 -18.91 -3.68
C SER A 154 3.84 -18.13 -2.95
N LEU A 155 3.04 -17.29 -3.61
CA LEU A 155 1.97 -16.52 -2.96
C LEU A 155 1.03 -17.36 -2.07
N ALA A 156 0.65 -18.55 -2.53
CA ALA A 156 -0.24 -19.43 -1.76
C ALA A 156 0.42 -20.02 -0.50
N GLN A 157 1.76 -20.10 -0.48
CA GLN A 157 2.51 -20.58 0.68
C GLN A 157 2.64 -19.49 1.74
N TYR A 158 2.71 -18.22 1.31
CA TYR A 158 2.87 -17.04 2.17
C TYR A 158 1.55 -16.32 2.45
N SER A 159 0.41 -17.00 2.33
CA SER A 159 -0.89 -16.33 2.42
C SER A 159 -1.12 -15.70 3.79
N ASP A 160 -0.70 -16.36 4.87
CA ASP A 160 -0.92 -15.89 6.24
C ASP A 160 0.01 -14.69 6.55
N GLU A 161 1.23 -14.71 6.02
CA GLU A 161 2.21 -13.64 6.11
C GLU A 161 1.73 -12.39 5.36
N LEU A 162 1.27 -12.54 4.12
CA LEU A 162 0.76 -11.41 3.33
C LEU A 162 -0.52 -10.81 3.92
N ILE A 163 -1.41 -11.63 4.48
CA ILE A 163 -2.55 -11.13 5.27
C ILE A 163 -2.06 -10.35 6.49
N THR A 164 -1.00 -10.81 7.16
CA THR A 164 -0.39 -10.09 8.28
C THR A 164 0.18 -8.75 7.86
N TRP A 165 0.81 -8.67 6.67
CA TRP A 165 1.32 -7.41 6.13
C TRP A 165 0.18 -6.41 5.92
N GLY A 166 -0.89 -6.86 5.25
CA GLY A 166 -2.09 -6.06 5.02
C GLY A 166 -2.76 -5.57 6.30
N ASN A 167 -2.88 -6.43 7.31
CA ASN A 167 -3.52 -6.08 8.58
C ASN A 167 -2.75 -5.03 9.41
N ALA A 168 -1.44 -4.88 9.18
CA ALA A 168 -0.64 -3.88 9.87
C ALA A 168 -0.79 -2.47 9.25
N LEU A 169 -1.21 -2.41 7.98
CA LEU A 169 -1.44 -1.17 7.24
C LEU A 169 -2.74 -0.47 7.67
N THR A 170 -2.79 0.84 7.43
CA THR A 170 -4.04 1.60 7.41
C THR A 170 -4.89 1.24 6.19
N GLU A 171 -6.16 1.69 6.14
CA GLU A 171 -7.05 1.46 4.99
C GLU A 171 -6.50 2.04 3.67
N SER A 172 -5.67 3.08 3.74
CA SER A 172 -4.98 3.70 2.61
C SER A 172 -3.47 3.45 2.65
N GLY A 173 -3.04 2.38 3.30
CA GLY A 173 -1.62 2.05 3.41
C GLY A 173 -1.09 1.41 2.13
N ASP A 174 0.15 1.76 1.78
CA ASP A 174 0.78 1.33 0.54
C ASP A 174 1.92 0.31 0.79
N ILE A 175 2.15 -0.58 -0.18
CA ILE A 175 3.35 -1.42 -0.26
C ILE A 175 4.16 -1.05 -1.49
N LEU A 176 5.43 -0.70 -1.31
CA LEU A 176 6.32 -0.23 -2.36
C LEU A 176 7.50 -1.18 -2.49
N PHE A 177 7.61 -1.87 -3.62
CA PHE A 177 8.73 -2.76 -3.93
C PHE A 177 9.78 -2.05 -4.79
N TYR A 178 10.98 -1.89 -4.23
CA TYR A 178 12.16 -1.39 -4.91
C TYR A 178 13.06 -2.58 -5.24
N GLY A 179 13.08 -2.96 -6.50
CA GLY A 179 13.87 -4.07 -7.03
C GLY A 179 13.77 -4.07 -8.54
N CYS A 180 14.85 -4.45 -9.22
CA CYS A 180 14.87 -4.39 -10.69
C CYS A 180 13.75 -5.24 -11.30
N ASP A 181 13.06 -4.67 -12.29
CA ASP A 181 12.16 -5.34 -13.21
C ASP A 181 10.97 -6.07 -12.55
N VAL A 182 10.65 -5.83 -11.28
CA VAL A 182 9.65 -6.61 -10.53
C VAL A 182 8.29 -6.61 -11.23
N ALA A 183 7.85 -5.46 -11.73
CA ALA A 183 6.62 -5.28 -12.48
C ALA A 183 6.79 -5.39 -14.00
N GLU A 184 7.97 -5.80 -14.50
CA GLU A 184 8.24 -5.88 -15.93
C GLU A 184 7.27 -6.86 -16.62
N GLY A 185 6.59 -6.35 -17.63
CA GLY A 185 5.72 -7.15 -18.50
C GLY A 185 4.49 -7.74 -17.80
N SER A 186 3.74 -8.58 -18.52
CA SER A 186 2.47 -9.11 -18.02
C SER A 186 2.61 -10.02 -16.81
N ALA A 187 3.78 -10.67 -16.64
CA ALA A 187 4.04 -11.53 -15.50
C ALA A 187 4.29 -10.71 -14.23
N GLY A 188 5.13 -9.67 -14.32
CA GLY A 188 5.37 -8.72 -13.22
C GLY A 188 4.10 -8.03 -12.75
N GLN A 189 3.33 -7.47 -13.68
CA GLN A 189 2.07 -6.80 -13.36
C GLN A 189 1.03 -7.75 -12.72
N ALA A 190 0.95 -8.99 -13.19
CA ALA A 190 0.07 -9.99 -12.59
C ALA A 190 0.53 -10.39 -11.17
N PHE A 191 1.84 -10.47 -10.94
CA PHE A 191 2.39 -10.71 -9.62
C PHE A 191 2.05 -9.57 -8.65
N ILE A 192 2.25 -8.31 -9.04
CA ILE A 192 1.89 -7.15 -8.22
C ILE A 192 0.39 -7.12 -7.91
N GLY A 193 -0.46 -7.38 -8.91
CA GLY A 193 -1.90 -7.49 -8.68
C GLY A 193 -2.28 -8.59 -7.69
N ALA A 194 -1.59 -9.73 -7.72
CA ALA A 194 -1.86 -10.82 -6.80
C ALA A 194 -1.36 -10.53 -5.37
N VAL A 195 -0.27 -9.76 -5.20
CA VAL A 195 0.15 -9.25 -3.89
C VAL A 195 -0.88 -8.26 -3.34
N ALA A 196 -1.38 -7.34 -4.17
CA ALA A 196 -2.42 -6.39 -3.79
C ALA A 196 -3.71 -7.12 -3.36
N GLU A 197 -4.12 -8.18 -4.06
CA GLU A 197 -5.26 -9.01 -3.67
C GLU A 197 -5.04 -9.74 -2.35
N ALA A 198 -3.84 -10.26 -2.10
CA ALA A 198 -3.51 -11.02 -0.89
C ALA A 198 -3.42 -10.14 0.36
N THR A 199 -2.89 -8.92 0.20
CA THR A 199 -2.68 -7.96 1.30
C THR A 199 -3.89 -7.04 1.49
N GLY A 200 -4.69 -6.82 0.45
CA GLY A 200 -5.75 -5.81 0.43
C GLY A 200 -5.22 -4.37 0.33
N ALA A 201 -3.93 -4.19 0.08
CA ALA A 201 -3.26 -2.89 0.01
C ALA A 201 -3.13 -2.39 -1.44
N ASP A 202 -2.87 -1.09 -1.56
CA ASP A 202 -2.37 -0.53 -2.80
C ASP A 202 -0.86 -0.85 -2.92
N VAL A 203 -0.41 -1.19 -4.12
CA VAL A 203 0.95 -1.72 -4.34
C VAL A 203 1.60 -1.04 -5.52
N ALA A 204 2.86 -0.62 -5.38
CA ALA A 204 3.68 -0.10 -6.46
C ALA A 204 5.01 -0.86 -6.57
N ALA A 205 5.53 -0.97 -7.79
CA ALA A 205 6.82 -1.59 -8.07
C ALA A 205 7.44 -1.04 -9.35
N SER A 206 8.76 -1.16 -9.47
CA SER A 206 9.49 -0.77 -10.68
C SER A 206 9.30 -1.79 -11.80
N ASP A 207 9.16 -1.32 -13.03
CA ASP A 207 9.12 -2.16 -14.24
C ASP A 207 10.44 -2.17 -15.04
N ASP A 208 11.46 -1.49 -14.52
CA ASP A 208 12.82 -1.46 -15.06
C ASP A 208 13.90 -1.52 -13.96
N LYS A 209 15.13 -1.08 -14.25
CA LYS A 209 16.24 -1.14 -13.30
C LYS A 209 16.03 -0.14 -12.17
N THR A 210 16.00 -0.63 -10.94
CA THR A 210 15.98 0.25 -9.76
C THR A 210 17.39 0.52 -9.23
N GLY A 211 17.72 1.79 -8.97
CA GLY A 211 18.99 2.19 -8.36
C GLY A 211 19.66 3.39 -9.03
N ALA A 212 20.99 3.36 -9.11
CA ALA A 212 21.79 4.51 -9.50
C ALA A 212 21.59 4.93 -10.98
N PRO A 213 21.29 6.23 -11.25
CA PRO A 213 21.15 6.75 -12.61
C PRO A 213 22.38 6.61 -13.50
N ASP A 214 23.59 6.66 -12.92
CA ASP A 214 24.83 6.46 -13.69
C ASP A 214 25.04 5.00 -14.15
N ARG A 215 24.19 4.07 -13.67
CA ARG A 215 24.13 2.66 -14.08
C ARG A 215 22.87 2.31 -14.87
N GLY A 216 22.07 3.32 -15.20
CA GLY A 216 20.86 3.19 -16.01
C GLY A 216 19.67 2.63 -15.27
N GLY A 217 19.63 2.78 -13.94
CA GLY A 217 18.41 2.61 -13.17
C GLY A 217 17.87 3.93 -12.65
N ASP A 218 16.69 3.91 -12.05
CA ASP A 218 16.17 5.03 -11.28
C ASP A 218 15.37 4.55 -10.06
N TRP A 219 14.64 5.43 -9.40
CA TRP A 219 13.88 5.10 -8.18
C TRP A 219 12.38 5.19 -8.38
N THR A 220 11.94 5.29 -9.63
CA THR A 220 10.52 5.38 -9.98
C THR A 220 9.87 4.00 -9.86
N LEU A 221 8.59 4.00 -9.47
CA LEU A 221 7.75 2.81 -9.46
C LEU A 221 6.67 3.02 -10.52
N GLU A 222 6.93 2.54 -11.74
CA GLU A 222 6.13 2.82 -12.93
C GLU A 222 4.77 2.12 -12.89
N TYR A 223 4.71 0.98 -12.21
CA TYR A 223 3.50 0.18 -12.12
C TYR A 223 2.91 0.24 -10.72
N GLN A 224 1.60 0.47 -10.67
CA GLN A 224 0.84 0.47 -9.43
C GLN A 224 -0.54 -0.15 -9.60
N THR A 225 -1.03 -0.78 -8.54
CA THR A 225 -2.41 -1.21 -8.37
C THR A 225 -3.04 -0.41 -7.25
N GLY A 226 -4.15 0.25 -7.55
CA GLY A 226 -4.81 1.16 -6.60
C GLY A 226 -4.23 2.58 -6.61
N LYS A 227 -4.40 3.30 -5.52
CA LYS A 227 -3.96 4.69 -5.36
C LYS A 227 -2.80 4.79 -4.37
N VAL A 228 -1.60 4.71 -4.92
CA VAL A 228 -0.38 4.94 -4.13
C VAL A 228 -0.20 6.44 -3.91
N GLU A 229 -0.23 6.84 -2.64
CA GLU A 229 -0.13 8.22 -2.16
C GLU A 229 1.20 8.47 -1.43
N THR A 230 1.86 7.37 -1.03
CA THR A 230 3.19 7.35 -0.43
C THR A 230 4.25 7.93 -1.34
N ALA A 231 5.13 8.75 -0.76
CA ALA A 231 6.27 9.28 -1.47
C ALA A 231 7.30 8.19 -1.74
N VAL A 232 7.83 8.17 -2.97
CA VAL A 232 8.85 7.20 -3.36
C VAL A 232 10.19 7.59 -2.72
N ILE A 233 10.95 6.61 -2.22
CA ILE A 233 12.31 6.81 -1.71
C ILE A 233 13.22 7.33 -2.82
N ASP A 234 13.98 8.37 -2.53
CA ASP A 234 15.13 8.79 -3.35
C ASP A 234 16.37 8.04 -2.86
N GLY A 235 17.02 7.29 -3.75
CA GLY A 235 18.22 6.53 -3.38
C GLY A 235 19.44 7.37 -3.00
N GLY A 236 19.38 8.69 -3.15
CA GLY A 236 20.41 9.60 -2.67
C GLY A 236 21.81 9.25 -3.19
N ASP A 237 22.72 8.91 -2.28
CA ASP A 237 24.10 8.58 -2.58
C ASP A 237 24.30 7.10 -2.99
N TYR A 238 23.24 6.28 -3.02
CA TYR A 238 23.32 4.88 -3.42
C TYR A 238 23.82 4.74 -4.86
N ARG A 239 24.89 3.97 -5.02
CA ARG A 239 25.62 3.88 -6.29
C ARG A 239 25.34 2.62 -7.08
N TRP A 240 24.62 1.64 -6.53
CA TRP A 240 24.40 0.33 -7.13
C TRP A 240 23.02 0.21 -7.78
N LEU A 241 22.77 -0.93 -8.41
CA LEU A 241 21.43 -1.34 -8.80
C LEU A 241 20.90 -2.32 -7.77
N LEU A 242 19.59 -2.53 -7.74
CA LEU A 242 18.94 -3.56 -6.93
C LEU A 242 18.69 -4.82 -7.78
N ASP A 243 19.64 -5.21 -8.64
CA ASP A 243 19.49 -6.30 -9.61
C ASP A 243 19.91 -7.65 -9.03
N ASP A 244 19.18 -8.74 -9.32
CA ASP A 244 19.46 -10.05 -8.73
C ASP A 244 20.88 -10.55 -9.10
N ILE A 245 21.74 -10.77 -8.09
CA ILE A 245 23.15 -11.20 -8.27
C ILE A 245 23.24 -12.71 -8.64
N TYR A 246 22.24 -13.28 -9.30
CA TYR A 246 22.41 -14.60 -9.94
C TYR A 246 23.27 -14.46 -11.19
N LEU A 247 24.59 -14.44 -10.96
CA LEU A 247 25.63 -14.76 -11.93
C LEU A 247 25.67 -13.85 -13.17
N THR A 248 26.02 -12.58 -13.00
CA THR A 248 26.89 -11.91 -13.98
C THR A 248 28.33 -12.42 -13.85
N ASN A 249 28.51 -13.75 -13.85
CA ASN A 249 29.81 -14.35 -14.18
C ASN A 249 30.06 -14.16 -15.68
N GLY A 250 30.52 -12.96 -16.02
CA GLY A 250 31.39 -12.73 -17.16
C GLY A 250 30.86 -11.81 -18.23
N GLN A 251 30.79 -10.50 -17.98
CA GLN A 251 31.10 -9.48 -18.99
C GLN A 251 31.58 -8.17 -18.32
N PHE A 252 32.58 -8.26 -17.43
CA PHE A 252 33.48 -7.12 -17.24
C PHE A 252 34.66 -7.33 -18.19
N GLU A 253 34.53 -6.88 -19.44
CA GLU A 253 35.71 -6.65 -20.28
C GLU A 253 36.45 -5.39 -19.77
N ASP A 254 37.11 -5.49 -18.62
CA ASP A 254 38.22 -4.60 -18.27
C ASP A 254 39.50 -5.16 -18.88
N GLY A 255 39.63 -4.95 -20.19
CA GLY A 255 40.86 -5.16 -20.93
C GLY A 255 41.83 -4.00 -20.70
N MET A 256 42.43 -3.97 -19.51
CA MET A 256 43.68 -3.26 -19.23
C MET A 256 44.66 -3.38 -20.42
N VAL A 257 45.06 -2.24 -20.97
CA VAL A 257 46.19 -2.14 -21.89
C VAL A 257 47.45 -2.57 -21.13
N ALA A 258 47.81 -3.85 -21.29
CA ALA A 258 49.08 -4.38 -20.85
C ALA A 258 50.20 -3.70 -21.65
N GLY A 259 50.89 -2.77 -20.97
CA GLY A 259 52.17 -2.27 -21.43
C GLY A 259 53.21 -3.39 -21.40
N THR A 260 53.61 -3.85 -22.58
CA THR A 260 54.92 -4.47 -22.79
C THR A 260 55.46 -3.95 -24.10
N ASP A 261 56.46 -3.08 -24.03
CA ASP A 261 57.72 -3.26 -24.77
C ASP A 261 58.72 -2.16 -24.37
N ASN A 262 59.59 -2.55 -23.45
CA ASN A 262 60.86 -1.89 -23.17
C ASN A 262 61.89 -2.38 -24.19
N PRO A 263 62.49 -1.52 -25.04
CA PRO A 263 63.58 -1.94 -25.92
C PRO A 263 64.90 -1.96 -25.14
N ILE A 264 65.49 -3.15 -25.02
CA ILE A 264 66.89 -3.31 -24.61
C ILE A 264 67.78 -3.06 -25.84
N GLY A 265 68.81 -2.22 -25.66
CA GLY A 265 69.77 -1.83 -26.68
C GLY A 265 70.87 -2.84 -26.97
#